data_AF-A0AAV4A358-F1
#
_entry.id   AF-A0AAV4A358-F1
#
_cell.length_a   1.000
_cell.length_b   1.000
_cell.length_c   1.000
_cell.angle_alpha   90.00
_cell.angle_beta   90.00
_cell.angle_gamma   90.00
#
_symmetry.space_group_name_H-M   'P 1'
#
loop_
_entity.id
_entity.type
_entity.pdbx_description
1 polymer ?
#
loop_
_entity_poly.entity_id
_entity_poly.type
_entity_poly.pdbx_seq_one_letter_code
_entity_poly.pdbx_strand_id
1 'polypeptide(L)'
;GLWNVPHVFNVLLIQSHYLPVLRGAYSFNINREPAASFCEAARTKMVFMYVNNQDYWGHLIYADYFDTSHLNNELFDIFSNPLDWKERYIHKDYEKSLEPGAKIEEPCPDVFWFPVVTDTFCDEFVAEFENYGEWSGGKNDVRHNLRLES
;
A
#
# COMPACT_ATOMS: atom_id res chain seq x y z
N GLY A 1 -24.62 5.72 -0.73
CA GLY A 1 -25.65 6.11 0.26
C GLY A 1 -25.02 6.36 1.61
N LEU A 2 -25.83 6.79 2.59
CA LEU A 2 -25.39 6.98 3.98
C LEU A 2 -26.05 5.91 4.87
N TRP A 3 -25.24 5.09 5.53
CA TRP A 3 -25.70 3.88 6.21
C TRP A 3 -25.39 3.96 7.70
N ASN A 4 -26.40 3.84 8.55
CA ASN A 4 -26.17 3.65 9.99
C ASN A 4 -25.71 2.20 10.22
N VAL A 5 -24.49 2.01 10.74
CA VAL A 5 -23.86 0.70 10.89
C VAL A 5 -23.38 0.49 12.33
N PRO A 6 -23.30 -0.77 12.81
CA PRO A 6 -22.90 -1.04 14.18
C PRO A 6 -21.40 -0.91 14.42
N HIS A 7 -20.57 -0.87 13.37
CA HIS A 7 -19.11 -0.87 13.48
C HIS A 7 -18.46 -0.02 12.38
N VAL A 8 -17.52 0.85 12.75
CA VAL A 8 -16.73 1.72 11.86
C VAL A 8 -15.31 1.86 12.41
N PHE A 9 -14.32 1.97 11.53
CA PHE A 9 -12.91 2.15 11.92
C PHE A 9 -12.11 2.81 10.76
N ASN A 10 -10.82 3.07 11.00
CA ASN A 10 -9.87 3.78 10.12
C ASN A 10 -10.10 5.30 10.02
N VAL A 11 -11.02 5.76 9.17
CA VAL A 11 -11.22 7.19 8.89
C VAL A 11 -12.59 7.61 9.39
N LEU A 12 -12.61 8.45 10.44
CA LEU A 12 -13.83 8.89 11.10
C LEU A 12 -13.90 10.42 11.13
N LEU A 13 -15.06 10.97 10.76
CA LEU A 13 -15.40 12.36 11.01
C LEU A 13 -16.41 12.43 12.16
N ILE A 14 -16.01 13.06 13.27
CA ILE A 14 -16.84 13.17 14.48
C ILE A 14 -17.14 14.65 14.74
N GLN A 15 -18.42 14.99 14.86
CA GLN A 15 -18.82 16.33 15.24
C GLN A 15 -18.40 16.62 16.69
N SER A 16 -17.79 17.79 16.91
CA SER A 16 -17.13 18.16 18.18
C SER A 16 -18.01 18.04 19.42
N HIS A 17 -19.31 18.30 19.30
CA HIS A 17 -20.28 18.18 20.39
C HIS A 17 -20.38 16.75 20.96
N TYR A 18 -20.07 15.71 20.19
CA TYR A 18 -20.07 14.32 20.66
C TYR A 18 -18.77 13.93 21.38
N LEU A 19 -17.69 14.70 21.27
CA LEU A 19 -16.40 14.34 21.89
C LEU A 19 -16.46 14.19 23.42
N PRO A 20 -17.16 15.06 24.19
CA PRO A 20 -17.33 14.84 25.63
C PRO A 20 -18.07 13.54 25.95
N VAL A 21 -19.10 13.20 25.16
CA VAL A 21 -19.87 11.96 25.32
C VAL A 21 -19.01 10.75 24.97
N LEU A 22 -18.20 10.82 23.92
CA LEU A 22 -17.30 9.75 23.47
C LEU A 22 -15.95 9.72 24.19
N ARG A 23 -15.76 10.54 25.25
CA ARG A 23 -14.53 10.52 26.03
C ARG A 23 -14.28 9.12 26.61
N GLY A 24 -13.08 8.60 26.38
CA GLY A 24 -12.68 7.26 26.81
C GLY A 24 -13.31 6.11 26.01
N ALA A 25 -13.93 6.37 24.85
CA ALA A 25 -14.59 5.33 24.06
C ALA A 25 -13.64 4.19 23.62
N TYR A 26 -12.39 4.50 23.25
CA TYR A 26 -11.37 3.51 22.88
C TYR A 26 -10.96 2.56 24.01
N SER A 27 -11.28 2.90 25.27
CA SER A 27 -11.00 2.10 26.45
C SER A 27 -12.26 1.80 27.28
N PHE A 28 -13.44 1.94 26.68
CA PHE A 28 -14.73 1.65 27.32
C PHE A 28 -14.86 0.17 27.70
N ASN A 29 -14.36 -0.72 26.84
CA ASN A 29 -14.25 -2.15 27.10
C ASN A 29 -12.81 -2.61 26.84
N ILE A 30 -12.03 -2.71 27.92
CA ILE A 30 -10.60 -3.09 27.86
C ILE A 30 -10.33 -4.50 27.35
N ASN A 31 -11.36 -5.36 27.29
CA ASN A 31 -11.24 -6.73 26.78
C ASN A 31 -11.43 -6.82 25.26
N ARG A 32 -11.61 -5.69 24.58
CA ARG A 32 -11.78 -5.60 23.12
C ARG A 32 -10.68 -4.75 22.50
N GLU A 33 -10.45 -4.98 21.21
CA GLU A 33 -9.66 -4.07 20.38
C GLU A 33 -10.22 -2.63 20.48
N PRO A 34 -9.37 -1.59 20.52
CA PRO A 34 -9.80 -0.20 20.64
C PRO A 34 -10.92 0.24 19.69
N ALA A 35 -10.91 -0.19 18.42
CA ALA A 35 -11.96 0.15 17.45
C ALA A 35 -13.32 -0.47 17.82
N ALA A 36 -13.32 -1.73 18.24
CA ALA A 36 -14.53 -2.41 18.71
C ALA A 36 -15.04 -1.81 20.03
N SER A 37 -14.13 -1.46 20.96
CA SER A 37 -14.48 -0.73 22.19
C SER A 37 -15.12 0.62 21.90
N PHE A 38 -14.56 1.38 20.96
CA PHE A 38 -15.11 2.67 20.52
C PHE A 38 -16.53 2.52 20.00
N CYS A 39 -16.76 1.56 19.11
CA CYS A 39 -18.08 1.30 18.54
C CYS A 39 -19.08 0.84 19.60
N GLU A 40 -18.66 0.02 20.56
CA GLU A 40 -19.49 -0.37 21.71
C GLU A 40 -19.91 0.85 22.54
N ALA A 41 -18.96 1.71 22.88
CA ALA A 41 -19.24 2.94 23.63
C ALA A 41 -20.23 3.86 22.90
N ALA A 42 -20.06 4.03 21.58
CA ALA A 42 -20.95 4.85 20.76
C ALA A 42 -22.38 4.30 20.77
N ARG A 43 -22.55 2.99 20.57
CA ARG A 43 -23.88 2.34 20.61
C ARG A 43 -24.54 2.47 22.00
N THR A 44 -23.81 2.22 23.08
CA THR A 44 -24.34 2.34 24.45
C THR A 44 -24.76 3.78 24.77
N LYS A 45 -24.10 4.77 24.18
CA LYS A 45 -24.41 6.19 24.36
C LYS A 45 -25.39 6.74 23.32
N MET A 46 -26.03 5.87 22.53
CA MET A 46 -26.99 6.23 21.49
C MET A 46 -26.42 7.20 20.43
N VAL A 47 -25.11 7.12 20.18
CA VAL A 47 -24.44 7.86 19.11
C VAL A 47 -24.43 6.98 17.86
N PHE A 48 -25.12 7.43 16.81
CA PHE A 48 -25.14 6.73 15.54
C PHE A 48 -23.80 6.86 14.80
N MET A 49 -23.41 5.79 14.14
CA MET A 49 -22.19 5.71 13.35
C MET A 49 -22.59 5.49 11.90
N TYR A 50 -22.16 6.38 11.01
CA TYR A 50 -22.56 6.36 9.61
C TYR A 50 -21.38 6.05 8.69
N VAL A 51 -21.64 5.23 7.67
CA VAL A 51 -20.72 5.00 6.54
C VAL A 51 -21.30 5.68 5.30
N ASN A 52 -20.49 6.54 4.67
CA ASN A 52 -20.81 7.16 3.39
C ASN A 52 -20.11 6.42 2.25
N ASN A 53 -20.88 5.79 1.37
CA ASN A 53 -20.39 5.20 0.12
C ASN A 53 -21.03 5.84 -1.12
N GLN A 54 -21.37 7.13 -1.06
CA GLN A 54 -21.86 7.89 -2.22
C GLN A 54 -20.74 8.22 -3.21
N ASP A 55 -19.52 8.37 -2.72
CA ASP A 55 -18.33 8.68 -3.50
C ASP A 55 -17.22 7.66 -3.22
N TYR A 56 -16.22 7.64 -4.10
CA TYR A 56 -14.98 6.92 -3.85
C TYR A 56 -14.07 7.78 -2.97
N TRP A 57 -13.74 7.27 -1.78
CA TRP A 57 -12.90 7.98 -0.80
C TRP A 57 -11.45 7.48 -0.76
N GLY A 58 -11.17 6.33 -1.39
CA GLY A 58 -9.88 5.66 -1.35
C GLY A 58 -10.03 4.15 -1.08
N HIS A 59 -8.92 3.53 -0.73
CA HIS A 59 -8.83 2.11 -0.36
C HIS A 59 -8.07 1.94 0.96
N LEU A 60 -8.07 0.71 1.48
CA LEU A 60 -7.28 0.32 2.64
C LEU A 60 -6.04 -0.43 2.14
N ILE A 61 -4.89 -0.13 2.73
CA ILE A 61 -3.66 -0.90 2.52
C ILE A 61 -3.65 -2.14 3.39
N TYR A 62 -3.01 -3.19 2.90
CA TYR A 62 -2.73 -4.41 3.62
C TYR A 62 -1.36 -4.31 4.31
N ALA A 63 -1.35 -4.20 5.64
CA ALA A 63 -0.13 -3.96 6.41
C ALA A 63 0.34 -5.17 7.25
N ASP A 64 -0.44 -6.25 7.32
CA ASP A 64 -0.19 -7.34 8.28
C ASP A 64 1.12 -8.11 8.02
N TYR A 65 1.52 -8.22 6.75
CA TYR A 65 2.73 -8.93 6.32
C TYR A 65 3.75 -8.00 5.63
N PHE A 66 3.74 -6.72 5.99
CA PHE A 66 4.70 -5.77 5.42
C PHE A 66 6.11 -6.03 5.96
N ASP A 67 7.02 -6.45 5.08
CA ASP A 67 8.42 -6.70 5.41
C ASP A 67 9.18 -5.37 5.55
N THR A 68 9.95 -5.22 6.62
CA THR A 68 10.74 -4.02 6.90
C THR A 68 12.26 -4.27 6.89
N SER A 69 12.67 -5.44 6.40
CA SER A 69 14.07 -5.89 6.40
C SER A 69 14.89 -5.41 5.19
N HIS A 70 14.23 -4.86 4.16
CA HIS A 70 14.87 -4.35 2.95
C HIS A 70 15.28 -2.88 3.10
N LEU A 71 16.17 -2.39 2.22
CA LEU A 71 16.52 -0.97 2.19
C LEU A 71 15.33 -0.13 1.70
N ASN A 72 14.59 -0.65 0.71
CA ASN A 72 13.39 -0.08 0.12
C ASN A 72 12.27 -1.13 0.16
N ASN A 73 11.54 -1.18 1.27
CA ASN A 73 10.54 -2.21 1.57
C ASN A 73 9.40 -2.28 0.56
N GLU A 74 8.95 -1.13 0.08
CA GLU A 74 7.82 -1.01 -0.83
C GLU A 74 8.10 -1.68 -2.19
N LEU A 75 9.35 -1.84 -2.62
CA LEU A 75 9.69 -2.58 -3.83
C LEU A 75 9.15 -4.02 -3.80
N PHE A 76 9.13 -4.64 -2.62
CA PHE A 76 8.74 -6.04 -2.41
C PHE A 76 7.24 -6.21 -2.13
N ASP A 77 6.47 -5.12 -2.10
CA ASP A 77 5.07 -5.12 -1.67
C ASP A 77 4.05 -5.23 -2.82
N ILE A 78 4.53 -5.57 -4.03
CA ILE A 78 3.72 -5.68 -5.25
C ILE A 78 2.50 -6.61 -5.10
N PHE A 79 2.63 -7.66 -4.28
CA PHE A 79 1.56 -8.65 -4.11
C PHE A 79 0.54 -8.25 -3.04
N SER A 80 0.95 -7.52 -2.00
CA SER A 80 0.05 -7.10 -0.92
C SER A 80 -0.75 -5.87 -1.33
N ASN A 81 -0.10 -4.88 -1.95
CA ASN A 81 -0.66 -3.57 -2.27
C ASN A 81 -0.39 -3.20 -3.74
N PRO A 82 -0.90 -3.96 -4.72
CA PRO A 82 -0.58 -3.77 -6.14
C PRO A 82 -1.00 -2.40 -6.69
N LEU A 83 -2.05 -1.78 -6.12
CA LEU A 83 -2.52 -0.46 -6.56
C LEU A 83 -1.52 0.63 -6.16
N ASP A 84 -1.13 0.68 -4.89
CA ASP A 84 -0.13 1.60 -4.36
C ASP A 84 1.24 1.36 -5.00
N TRP A 85 1.63 0.10 -5.16
CA TRP A 85 2.87 -0.30 -5.82
C TRP A 85 2.93 0.21 -7.27
N LYS A 86 1.84 0.00 -8.03
CA LYS A 86 1.75 0.49 -9.42
C LYS A 86 1.82 2.01 -9.47
N GLU A 87 1.11 2.72 -8.60
CA GLU A 87 1.13 4.18 -8.57
C GLU A 87 2.53 4.73 -8.27
N ARG A 88 3.29 4.06 -7.40
CA ARG A 88 4.67 4.45 -7.05
C ARG A 88 5.69 4.08 -8.14
N TYR A 89 5.58 2.89 -8.72
CA TYR A 89 6.67 2.27 -9.48
C TYR A 89 6.44 2.08 -10.98
N ILE A 90 5.19 2.06 -11.45
CA ILE A 90 4.90 1.96 -12.88
C ILE A 90 4.82 3.35 -13.49
N HIS A 91 5.45 3.53 -14.64
CA HIS A 91 5.46 4.81 -15.34
C HIS A 91 4.02 5.23 -15.70
N LYS A 92 3.67 6.50 -15.46
CA LYS A 92 2.33 7.07 -15.72
C LYS A 92 1.82 6.85 -17.16
N ASP A 93 2.73 6.75 -18.13
CA ASP A 93 2.43 6.55 -19.55
C ASP A 93 2.58 5.08 -20.01
N TYR A 94 2.87 4.15 -19.09
CA TYR A 94 2.95 2.72 -19.40
C TYR A 94 1.62 2.20 -19.97
N GLU A 95 0.50 2.52 -19.33
CA GLU A 95 -0.82 2.06 -19.80
C GLU A 95 -1.17 2.58 -21.20
N LYS A 96 -0.77 3.82 -21.50
CA LYS A 96 -0.96 4.41 -22.83
C LYS A 96 -0.21 3.65 -23.92
N SER A 97 0.88 2.98 -23.56
CA SER A 97 1.66 2.15 -24.48
C SER A 97 0.99 0.80 -24.75
N LEU A 98 0.01 0.39 -23.93
CA LEU A 98 -0.77 -0.84 -24.08
C LEU A 98 -2.12 -0.61 -24.77
N GLU A 99 -2.51 0.65 -24.98
CA GLU A 99 -3.78 1.00 -25.62
C GLU A 99 -3.85 0.48 -27.07
N PRO A 100 -5.03 0.04 -27.56
CA PRO A 100 -5.18 -0.37 -28.94
C PRO A 100 -4.78 0.73 -29.92
N GLY A 101 -3.80 0.45 -30.78
CA GLY A 101 -3.29 1.41 -31.77
C GLY A 101 -2.26 2.40 -31.23
N ALA A 102 -1.76 2.20 -30.00
CA ALA A 102 -0.62 2.93 -29.48
C ALA A 102 0.58 2.82 -30.43
N LYS A 103 1.20 3.95 -30.75
CA LYS A 103 2.42 3.99 -31.55
C LYS A 103 3.61 3.88 -30.61
N ILE A 104 4.19 2.68 -30.55
CA ILE A 104 5.41 2.41 -29.80
C ILE A 104 6.61 2.78 -30.67
N GLU A 105 7.64 3.37 -30.07
CA GLU A 105 8.86 3.70 -30.79
C GLU A 105 9.62 2.41 -31.11
N GLU A 106 10.12 2.30 -32.35
CA GLU A 106 10.93 1.17 -32.79
C GLU A 106 12.31 1.68 -33.23
N PRO A 107 13.30 1.80 -32.32
CA PRO A 107 14.63 2.30 -32.68
C PRO A 107 15.34 1.42 -33.72
N CYS A 108 15.01 0.12 -33.75
CA CYS A 108 15.50 -0.87 -34.69
C CYS A 108 14.38 -1.85 -35.06
N PRO A 109 14.47 -2.58 -36.19
CA PRO A 109 13.49 -3.60 -36.55
C PRO A 109 13.30 -4.61 -35.41
N ASP A 110 12.05 -4.87 -35.04
CA ASP A 110 11.65 -5.79 -33.96
C ASP A 110 12.19 -5.42 -32.56
N VAL A 111 12.59 -4.16 -32.35
CA VAL A 111 12.98 -3.61 -31.04
C VAL A 111 12.01 -2.53 -30.64
N PHE A 112 11.22 -2.77 -29.60
CA PHE A 112 10.19 -1.86 -29.11
C PHE A 112 10.70 -1.05 -27.92
N TRP A 113 10.39 0.24 -27.89
CA TRP A 113 10.76 1.16 -26.82
C TRP A 113 9.54 1.91 -26.29
N PHE A 114 9.23 1.70 -25.02
CA PHE A 114 8.14 2.35 -24.30
C PHE A 114 8.50 2.47 -22.81
N PRO A 115 7.89 3.42 -22.08
CA PRO A 115 8.17 3.60 -20.67
C PRO A 115 7.53 2.50 -19.83
N VAL A 116 8.24 2.00 -18.80
CA VAL A 116 7.78 0.89 -17.96
C VAL A 116 7.66 1.29 -16.51
N VAL A 117 8.75 1.80 -15.92
CA VAL A 117 8.85 2.10 -14.49
C VAL A 117 9.16 3.57 -14.24
N THR A 118 8.91 4.05 -13.03
CA THR A 118 9.24 5.42 -12.60
C THR A 118 10.72 5.57 -12.27
N ASP A 119 11.21 6.82 -12.22
CA ASP A 119 12.57 7.11 -11.73
C ASP A 119 12.76 6.62 -10.28
N THR A 120 11.71 6.69 -9.44
CA THR A 120 11.71 6.14 -8.09
C THR A 120 12.01 4.65 -8.07
N PHE A 121 11.38 3.87 -8.96
CA PHE A 121 11.71 2.45 -9.07
C PHE A 121 13.17 2.24 -9.46
N CYS A 122 13.66 2.98 -10.46
CA CYS A 122 15.04 2.87 -10.92
C CYS A 122 16.05 3.16 -9.79
N ASP A 123 15.85 4.26 -9.06
CA ASP A 123 16.73 4.69 -7.97
C ASP A 123 16.73 3.69 -6.82
N GLU A 124 15.55 3.26 -6.37
CA GLU A 124 15.41 2.32 -5.25
C GLU A 124 15.92 0.92 -5.63
N PHE A 125 15.68 0.49 -6.87
CA PHE A 125 16.16 -0.79 -7.37
C PHE A 125 17.69 -0.79 -7.46
N VAL A 126 18.31 0.25 -8.05
CA VAL A 126 19.78 0.36 -8.07
C VAL A 126 20.34 0.37 -6.64
N ALA A 127 19.71 1.12 -5.73
CA ALA A 127 20.15 1.19 -4.34
C ALA A 127 20.13 -0.18 -3.63
N GLU A 128 19.11 -1.02 -3.87
CA GLU A 128 19.07 -2.38 -3.31
C GLU A 128 20.22 -3.26 -3.82
N PHE A 129 20.52 -3.21 -5.12
CA PHE A 129 21.61 -4.00 -5.70
C PHE A 129 22.97 -3.54 -5.19
N GLU A 130 23.20 -2.23 -5.08
CA GLU A 130 24.44 -1.70 -4.51
C GLU A 130 24.57 -1.99 -3.01
N ASN A 131 23.44 -2.04 -2.29
CA ASN A 131 23.39 -2.45 -0.89
C ASN A 131 23.77 -3.93 -0.71
N TYR A 132 23.34 -4.80 -1.65
CA TYR A 132 23.78 -6.20 -1.67
C TYR A 132 25.27 -6.34 -2.01
N GLY A 133 25.75 -5.58 -3.02
CA GLY A 133 27.18 -5.36 -3.30
C GLY A 133 27.94 -6.54 -3.93
N GLU A 134 27.33 -7.71 -4.12
CA GLU A 134 27.98 -8.87 -4.75
C GLU A 134 27.77 -8.92 -6.28
N TRP A 135 28.29 -7.92 -6.98
CA TRP A 135 28.28 -7.90 -8.45
C TRP A 135 29.12 -9.03 -9.07
N SER A 136 28.70 -9.53 -10.23
CA SER A 136 29.41 -10.59 -10.95
C SER A 136 30.82 -10.16 -11.39
N GLY A 137 31.82 -11.00 -11.12
CA GLY A 137 33.22 -10.81 -11.57
C GLY A 137 33.61 -11.68 -12.78
N GLY A 138 34.82 -11.48 -13.31
CA GLY A 138 35.29 -12.08 -14.58
C GLY A 138 35.42 -13.61 -14.67
N LYS A 139 35.02 -14.36 -13.65
CA LYS A 139 34.95 -15.84 -13.69
C LYS A 139 33.52 -16.40 -13.57
N ASN A 140 32.49 -15.56 -13.35
CA ASN A 140 31.13 -16.00 -13.00
C ASN A 140 31.15 -17.24 -12.06
N ASP A 141 31.99 -17.18 -11.03
CA ASP A 141 31.95 -18.17 -9.96
C ASP A 141 30.67 -17.92 -9.19
N VAL A 142 29.78 -18.91 -9.17
CA VAL A 142 28.55 -18.87 -8.40
C VAL A 142 28.93 -18.94 -6.93
N ARG A 143 29.24 -17.80 -6.31
CA ARG A 143 29.35 -17.69 -4.85
C ARG A 143 27.94 -17.78 -4.27
N HIS A 144 27.36 -18.96 -4.30
CA HIS A 144 26.20 -19.27 -3.49
C HIS A 144 26.63 -19.30 -2.02
N ASN A 145 26.65 -18.14 -1.37
CA ASN A 145 26.34 -18.10 0.05
C ASN A 145 24.82 -18.10 0.16
N LEU A 146 24.24 -19.29 0.06
CA LEU A 146 22.89 -19.56 0.55
C LEU A 146 22.91 -19.32 2.07
N ARG A 147 22.82 -18.06 2.51
CA ARG A 147 22.20 -17.73 3.80
C ARG A 147 20.69 -17.67 3.59
N LEU A 148 20.15 -18.83 3.25
CA LEU A 148 18.81 -19.20 3.71
C LEU A 148 19.04 -19.93 5.02
N GLU A 149 19.21 -19.19 6.11
CA GLU A 149 19.17 -19.75 7.46
C GLU A 149 17.90 -19.28 8.16
N SER A 150 17.06 -20.29 8.45
CA SER A 150 15.92 -20.42 9.37
C SER A 150 14.69 -19.52 9.18
#